data_AF-A0A6V7IA22-F1
#
_entry.id   AF-A0A6V7IA22-F1
#
_cell.length_a   1.000
_cell.length_b   1.000
_cell.length_c   1.000
_cell.angle_alpha   90.00
_cell.angle_beta   90.00
_cell.angle_gamma   90.00
#
_symmetry.space_group_name_H-M   'P 1'
#
loop_
_entity.id
_entity.type
_entity.pdbx_description
1 polymer ?
#
loop_
_entity_poly.entity_id
_entity_poly.type
_entity_poly.pdbx_seq_one_letter_code
_entity_poly.pdbx_strand_id
1 'polypeptide(L)'
;PMNQLTFSTIYENRVTWPGIFKSFDKFPKLLVLKALRPDRLINGIQILVQEFLGKKFIEFDTIHLETLYRESQSRLPIVFILSSGTDPAADLYKLAEKQCANNKLYTISLGQGQGPRAESMVQQSIEDGNWVFLQ
;
A
#
# COMPACT_ATOMS: atom_id res chain seq x y z
N PRO A 1 9.99 33.46 -34.90
CA PRO A 1 9.04 33.33 -33.77
C PRO A 1 8.39 31.94 -33.79
N MET A 2 9.05 31.02 -33.08
CA MET A 2 8.83 29.58 -33.11
C MET A 2 7.69 29.23 -32.15
N ASN A 3 6.51 28.97 -32.71
CA ASN A 3 5.26 28.75 -31.98
C ASN A 3 5.36 27.55 -31.03
N GLN A 4 5.31 27.86 -29.73
CA GLN A 4 4.47 27.25 -28.68
C GLN A 4 3.98 25.80 -28.87
N LEU A 5 4.85 24.86 -29.21
CA LEU A 5 4.70 23.48 -28.78
C LEU A 5 5.19 23.41 -27.33
N THR A 6 4.39 23.95 -26.41
CA THR A 6 4.64 23.84 -24.98
C THR A 6 4.61 22.36 -24.62
N PHE A 7 5.70 21.89 -24.03
CA PHE A 7 5.89 20.52 -23.53
C PHE A 7 4.86 20.11 -22.45
N SER A 8 3.85 20.94 -22.15
CA SER A 8 2.77 20.69 -21.20
C SER A 8 1.86 19.52 -21.60
N THR A 9 1.84 19.11 -22.86
CA THR A 9 0.79 18.21 -23.41
C THR A 9 1.19 16.72 -23.45
N ILE A 10 2.36 16.32 -22.95
CA ILE A 10 2.85 14.91 -23.00
C ILE A 10 1.99 13.91 -22.19
N TYR A 11 0.91 14.36 -21.55
CA TYR A 11 0.19 13.61 -20.52
C TYR A 11 -0.97 12.72 -20.99
N GLU A 12 -1.43 12.82 -22.24
CA GLU A 12 -2.68 12.15 -22.66
C GLU A 12 -2.51 10.93 -23.59
N ASN A 13 -1.31 10.36 -23.77
CA ASN A 13 -1.02 9.51 -24.94
C ASN A 13 -1.26 10.23 -26.29
N ARG A 14 -1.45 11.55 -26.29
CA ARG A 14 -1.79 12.36 -27.48
C ARG A 14 -0.63 13.16 -28.06
N VAL A 15 0.55 13.09 -27.46
CA VAL A 15 1.75 13.75 -27.99
C VAL A 15 2.77 12.71 -28.38
N THR A 16 3.00 12.59 -29.68
CA THR A 16 4.10 11.81 -30.22
C THR A 16 5.42 12.43 -29.79
N TRP A 17 6.37 11.60 -29.32
CA TRP A 17 7.75 12.03 -29.08
C TRP A 17 8.30 12.79 -30.30
N PRO A 18 9.03 13.90 -30.14
CA PRO A 18 9.56 14.65 -31.29
C PRO A 18 10.84 14.02 -31.84
N GLY A 19 11.07 14.19 -33.14
CA GLY A 19 12.35 13.87 -33.80
C GLY A 19 12.87 12.45 -33.52
N ILE A 20 14.17 12.35 -33.22
CA ILE A 20 14.88 11.09 -32.95
C ILE A 20 14.32 10.33 -31.73
N PHE A 21 13.62 11.01 -30.83
CA PHE A 21 13.07 10.37 -29.65
C PHE A 21 11.87 9.45 -29.99
N LYS A 22 11.32 9.52 -31.21
CA LYS A 22 10.28 8.58 -31.67
C LYS A 22 10.77 7.14 -31.67
N SER A 23 11.98 6.92 -32.17
CA SER A 23 12.59 5.60 -32.33
C SER A 23 13.20 5.06 -31.04
N PHE A 24 13.20 5.82 -29.96
CA PHE A 24 13.74 5.35 -28.68
C PHE A 24 12.79 4.33 -28.05
N ASP A 25 13.37 3.32 -27.39
CA ASP A 25 12.60 2.44 -26.53
C ASP A 25 12.10 3.17 -25.28
N LYS A 26 11.16 2.54 -24.58
CA LYS A 26 10.42 3.15 -23.46
C LYS A 26 11.33 3.58 -22.30
N PHE A 27 12.34 2.79 -21.96
CA PHE A 27 13.29 3.14 -20.90
C PHE A 27 14.21 4.32 -21.29
N PRO A 28 14.86 4.33 -22.47
CA PRO A 28 15.55 5.54 -22.96
C PRO A 28 14.65 6.79 -23.02
N LYS A 29 13.38 6.66 -23.44
CA LYS A 29 12.39 7.76 -23.39
C LYS A 29 12.17 8.27 -21.96
N LEU A 30 12.16 7.39 -20.96
CA LEU A 30 12.08 7.77 -19.55
C LEU A 30 13.30 8.57 -19.08
N LEU A 31 14.50 8.22 -19.56
CA LEU A 31 15.73 8.98 -19.26
C LEU A 31 15.67 10.39 -19.85
N VAL A 32 15.18 10.52 -21.09
CA VAL A 32 14.93 11.83 -21.72
C VAL A 32 13.89 12.62 -20.92
N LEU A 33 12.81 11.98 -20.47
CA LEU A 33 11.80 12.60 -19.61
C LEU A 33 12.41 13.10 -18.30
N LYS A 34 13.25 12.29 -17.64
CA LYS A 34 13.96 12.67 -16.42
C LYS A 34 14.83 13.91 -16.62
N ALA A 35 15.52 14.00 -17.76
CA ALA A 35 16.41 15.11 -18.06
C ALA A 35 15.66 16.42 -18.39
N LEU A 36 14.53 16.33 -19.09
CA LEU A 36 13.81 17.51 -19.61
C LEU A 36 12.59 17.93 -18.77
N ARG A 37 11.92 16.98 -18.13
CA ARG A 37 10.65 17.14 -17.38
C ARG A 37 10.63 16.23 -16.15
N PRO A 38 11.51 16.46 -15.17
CA PRO A 38 11.56 15.65 -13.95
C PRO A 38 10.23 15.67 -13.17
N ASP A 39 9.45 16.74 -13.29
CA ASP A 39 8.09 16.86 -12.74
C ASP A 39 7.12 15.81 -13.28
N ARG A 40 7.38 15.25 -14.46
CA ARG A 40 6.56 14.20 -15.08
C ARG A 40 7.14 12.80 -14.91
N LEU A 41 8.29 12.65 -14.26
CA LEU A 41 9.01 11.39 -14.16
C LEU A 41 8.18 10.28 -13.49
N ILE A 42 7.49 10.59 -12.38
CA ILE A 42 6.65 9.62 -11.66
C ILE A 42 5.60 9.00 -12.57
N ASN A 43 4.95 9.84 -13.39
CA ASN A 43 3.92 9.37 -14.31
C ASN A 43 4.52 8.54 -15.46
N GLY A 44 5.69 8.94 -15.98
CA GLY A 44 6.43 8.13 -16.94
C GLY A 44 6.83 6.77 -16.40
N ILE A 45 7.23 6.70 -15.12
CA ILE A 45 7.51 5.44 -14.43
C ILE A 45 6.24 4.60 -14.32
N GLN A 46 5.10 5.19 -13.91
CA GLN A 46 3.83 4.46 -13.81
C GLN A 46 3.40 3.84 -15.15
N ILE A 47 3.51 4.58 -16.25
CA ILE A 47 3.23 4.06 -17.60
C ILE A 47 4.14 2.88 -17.92
N LEU A 48 5.45 3.02 -17.66
CA LEU A 48 6.42 1.95 -17.89
C LEU A 48 6.07 0.70 -17.06
N VAL A 49 5.81 0.87 -15.76
CA VAL A 49 5.45 -0.24 -14.86
C VAL A 49 4.15 -0.91 -15.32
N GLN A 50 3.13 -0.13 -15.69
CA GLN A 50 1.86 -0.67 -16.19
C GLN A 50 2.05 -1.49 -17.46
N GLU A 51 2.88 -1.04 -18.40
CA GLU A 51 3.10 -1.75 -19.66
C GLU A 51 3.96 -3.02 -19.52
N PHE A 52 4.92 -3.02 -18.60
CA PHE A 52 5.83 -4.17 -18.40
C PHE A 52 5.31 -5.19 -17.39
N LEU A 53 4.69 -4.73 -16.29
CA LEU A 53 4.25 -5.59 -15.18
C LEU A 53 2.72 -5.69 -15.07
N GLY A 54 1.99 -4.72 -15.64
CA GLY A 54 0.54 -4.67 -15.59
C GLY A 54 0.00 -3.63 -14.60
N LYS A 55 -1.27 -3.29 -14.78
CA LYS A 55 -1.95 -2.20 -14.04
C LYS A 55 -1.97 -2.39 -12.52
N LYS A 56 -2.07 -3.64 -12.05
CA LYS A 56 -2.06 -4.01 -10.62
C LYS A 56 -0.82 -3.54 -9.83
N PHE A 57 0.27 -3.19 -10.51
CA PHE A 57 1.50 -2.70 -9.86
C PHE A 57 1.55 -1.17 -9.70
N ILE A 58 0.56 -0.45 -10.24
CA ILE A 58 0.42 1.00 -10.08
C ILE A 58 -0.92 1.41 -9.45
N GLU A 59 -1.87 0.49 -9.39
CA GLU A 59 -3.14 0.68 -8.72
C GLU A 59 -3.02 0.26 -7.25
N PHE A 60 -3.65 1.03 -6.38
CA PHE A 60 -3.84 0.63 -4.99
C PHE A 60 -5.08 -0.26 -4.93
N ASP A 61 -4.90 -1.54 -4.63
CA ASP A 61 -6.02 -2.41 -4.30
C ASP A 61 -6.53 -2.06 -2.89
N THR A 62 -7.84 -1.94 -2.74
CA THR A 62 -8.46 -1.83 -1.41
C THR A 62 -8.32 -3.17 -0.69
N ILE A 63 -7.36 -3.25 0.23
CA ILE A 63 -7.15 -4.44 1.03
C ILE A 63 -8.22 -4.51 2.13
N HIS A 64 -9.03 -5.58 2.11
CA HIS A 64 -10.03 -5.85 3.13
C HIS A 64 -9.44 -6.73 4.25
N LEU A 65 -9.72 -6.36 5.51
CA LEU A 65 -9.19 -7.08 6.68
C LEU A 65 -9.63 -8.56 6.73
N GLU A 66 -10.81 -8.89 6.21
CA GLU A 66 -11.28 -10.27 6.12
C GLU A 66 -10.42 -11.14 5.18
N THR A 67 -9.99 -10.57 4.04
CA THR A 67 -9.09 -11.25 3.11
C THR A 67 -7.73 -11.47 3.75
N LEU A 68 -7.18 -10.44 4.41
CA LEU A 68 -5.92 -10.55 5.15
C LEU A 68 -5.99 -11.63 6.22
N TYR A 69 -7.09 -11.68 6.97
CA TYR A 69 -7.28 -12.70 8.00
C TYR A 69 -7.27 -14.12 7.42
N ARG A 70 -7.97 -14.35 6.30
CA ARG A 70 -8.01 -15.65 5.63
C ARG A 70 -6.63 -16.11 5.14
N GLU A 71 -5.77 -15.17 4.75
CA GLU A 71 -4.41 -15.43 4.30
C GLU A 71 -3.38 -15.45 5.45
N SER A 72 -3.77 -14.97 6.63
CA SER A 72 -2.92 -14.91 7.81
C SER A 72 -2.80 -16.25 8.53
N GLN A 73 -1.81 -16.33 9.42
CA GLN A 73 -1.59 -17.47 10.31
C GLN A 73 -1.30 -16.96 11.72
N SER A 74 -1.61 -17.74 12.75
CA SER A 74 -1.39 -17.34 14.15
C SER A 74 0.08 -17.03 14.51
N ARG A 75 1.04 -17.49 13.69
CA ARG A 75 2.48 -17.22 13.84
C ARG A 75 2.95 -15.96 13.12
N LEU A 76 2.09 -15.33 12.33
CA LEU A 76 2.40 -14.16 11.50
C LEU A 76 1.46 -13.01 11.90
N PRO A 77 1.90 -12.08 12.77
CA PRO A 77 1.05 -11.00 13.24
C PRO A 77 0.70 -10.03 12.10
N ILE A 78 -0.53 -9.53 12.11
CA ILE A 78 -0.99 -8.46 11.21
C ILE A 78 -0.61 -7.11 11.83
N VAL A 79 0.11 -6.29 11.08
CA VAL A 79 0.55 -4.95 11.53
C VAL A 79 -0.24 -3.89 10.79
N PHE A 80 -0.91 -3.02 11.54
CA PHE A 80 -1.62 -1.87 11.00
C PHE A 80 -0.72 -0.63 11.00
N ILE A 81 -0.49 -0.04 9.82
CA ILE A 81 0.21 1.23 9.69
C ILE A 81 -0.84 2.33 9.53
N LEU A 82 -0.95 3.19 10.55
CA LEU A 82 -1.98 4.23 10.59
C LEU A 82 -1.48 5.52 9.95
N SER A 83 -2.27 6.02 8.99
CA SER A 83 -2.18 7.41 8.56
C SER A 83 -3.11 8.29 9.40
N SER A 84 -2.88 9.60 9.41
CA SER A 84 -3.77 10.53 10.12
C SER A 84 -5.23 10.38 9.62
N GLY A 85 -6.16 10.09 10.53
CA GLY A 85 -7.58 9.97 10.20
C GLY A 85 -8.03 8.57 9.78
N THR A 86 -7.17 7.56 9.81
CA THR A 86 -7.53 6.15 9.58
C THR A 86 -7.36 5.34 10.85
N ASP A 87 -8.43 4.71 11.34
CA ASP A 87 -8.41 3.77 12.46
C ASP A 87 -9.09 2.44 12.05
N PRO A 88 -8.33 1.33 11.92
CA PRO A 88 -8.85 0.02 11.55
C PRO A 88 -9.48 -0.72 12.73
N ALA A 89 -9.42 -0.20 13.96
CA ALA A 89 -9.91 -0.89 15.14
C ALA A 89 -11.38 -1.28 14.99
N ALA A 90 -12.22 -0.39 14.44
CA ALA A 90 -13.63 -0.67 14.22
C ALA A 90 -13.88 -1.88 13.31
N ASP A 91 -13.08 -2.05 12.24
CA ASP A 91 -13.19 -3.18 11.33
C ASP A 91 -12.61 -4.45 11.94
N LEU A 92 -11.57 -4.35 12.77
CA LEU A 92 -11.04 -5.45 13.56
C LEU A 92 -12.06 -5.99 14.57
N TYR A 93 -12.75 -5.11 15.31
CA TYR A 93 -13.79 -5.51 16.26
C TYR A 93 -14.92 -6.25 15.55
N LYS A 94 -15.40 -5.73 14.41
CA LYS A 94 -16.42 -6.41 13.59
C LYS A 94 -15.94 -7.76 13.07
N LEU A 95 -14.67 -7.88 12.69
CA LEU A 95 -14.10 -9.15 12.25
C LEU A 95 -14.05 -10.15 13.41
N ALA A 96 -13.58 -9.72 14.59
CA ALA A 96 -13.52 -10.55 15.78
C ALA A 96 -14.90 -11.05 16.21
N GLU A 97 -15.94 -10.20 16.17
CA GLU A 97 -17.32 -10.63 16.45
C GLU A 97 -17.80 -11.74 15.50
N LYS A 98 -17.38 -11.69 14.22
CA LYS A 98 -17.75 -12.71 13.22
C LYS A 98 -16.95 -14.01 13.34
N GLN A 99 -15.65 -13.92 13.63
CA GLN A 99 -14.72 -15.05 13.55
C GLN A 99 -14.45 -15.71 14.92
N CYS A 100 -14.61 -14.97 16.01
CA CYS A 100 -14.27 -15.43 17.36
C CYS A 100 -15.50 -15.90 18.15
N ALA A 101 -16.35 -16.76 17.57
CA ALA A 101 -17.54 -17.27 18.27
C ALA A 101 -17.19 -18.04 19.57
N ASN A 102 -16.00 -18.66 19.62
CA ASN A 102 -15.49 -19.39 20.79
C ASN A 102 -14.25 -18.76 21.44
N ASN A 103 -13.66 -17.73 20.83
CA ASN A 103 -12.38 -17.13 21.28
C ASN A 103 -12.62 -15.66 21.67
N LYS A 104 -11.75 -15.08 22.48
CA LYS A 104 -11.88 -13.67 22.87
C LYS A 104 -10.84 -12.81 22.17
N LEU A 105 -11.22 -11.56 21.89
CA LEU A 105 -10.27 -10.50 21.54
C LEU A 105 -9.89 -9.75 22.82
N TYR A 106 -8.62 -9.80 23.18
CA TYR A 106 -8.04 -8.97 24.22
C TYR A 106 -7.37 -7.75 23.61
N THR A 107 -7.65 -6.57 24.14
CA THR A 107 -7.01 -5.33 23.71
C THR A 107 -6.18 -4.76 24.85
N ILE A 108 -4.97 -4.31 24.54
CA ILE A 108 -4.11 -3.59 25.48
C ILE A 108 -3.44 -2.41 24.79
N SER A 109 -3.48 -1.24 25.44
CA SER A 109 -2.75 -0.07 24.98
C SER A 109 -1.31 -0.10 25.49
N LEU A 110 -0.34 0.08 24.60
CA LEU A 110 1.10 0.09 24.86
C LEU A 110 1.55 1.46 25.34
N GLY A 111 1.12 1.80 26.56
CA GLY A 111 1.64 2.96 27.30
C GLY A 111 2.90 2.63 28.11
N GLN A 112 3.40 3.64 28.82
CA GLN A 112 4.50 3.45 29.78
C GLN A 112 4.16 2.35 30.79
N GLY A 113 5.05 1.36 30.93
CA GLY A 113 4.90 0.25 31.88
C GLY A 113 3.98 -0.89 31.44
N GLN A 114 3.42 -0.87 30.22
CA GLN A 114 2.49 -1.94 29.76
C GLN A 114 3.18 -3.15 29.14
N GLY A 115 4.49 -3.08 28.84
CA GLY A 115 5.26 -4.16 28.21
C GLY A 115 5.08 -5.53 28.88
N PRO A 116 5.37 -5.69 30.19
CA PRO A 116 5.24 -6.98 30.86
C PRO A 116 3.82 -7.55 30.85
N ARG A 117 2.81 -6.67 30.90
CA ARG A 117 1.40 -7.07 30.84
C ARG A 117 1.00 -7.51 29.44
N ALA A 118 1.46 -6.80 28.40
CA ALA A 118 1.21 -7.16 27.01
C ALA A 118 1.85 -8.51 26.68
N GLU A 119 3.09 -8.74 27.12
CA GLU A 119 3.79 -10.01 26.92
C GLU A 119 3.06 -11.17 27.61
N SER A 120 2.64 -10.99 28.87
CA SER A 120 1.86 -12.00 29.61
C SER A 120 0.53 -12.31 28.92
N MET A 121 -0.15 -11.30 28.39
CA MET A 121 -1.41 -11.44 27.65
C MET A 121 -1.23 -12.24 26.36
N VAL A 122 -0.14 -11.99 25.61
CA VAL A 122 0.19 -12.76 24.42
C VAL A 122 0.49 -14.21 24.78
N GLN A 123 1.31 -14.45 25.81
CA GLN A 123 1.67 -15.80 26.23
C GLN A 123 0.44 -16.65 26.60
N GLN A 124 -0.48 -16.09 27.40
CA GLN A 124 -1.73 -16.77 27.75
C GLN A 124 -2.62 -17.00 26.53
N SER A 125 -2.70 -16.02 25.64
CA SER A 125 -3.54 -16.12 24.44
C SER A 125 -3.03 -17.16 23.43
N ILE A 126 -1.72 -17.45 23.42
CA ILE A 126 -1.15 -18.53 22.62
C ILE A 126 -1.67 -19.89 23.09
N GLU A 127 -1.79 -20.10 24.40
CA GLU A 127 -2.29 -21.36 24.98
C GLU A 127 -3.81 -21.51 24.79
N ASP A 128 -4.55 -20.41 24.99
CA ASP A 128 -6.02 -20.40 24.93
C ASP A 128 -6.59 -20.24 23.50
N GLY A 129 -5.75 -19.88 22.52
CA GLY A 129 -6.19 -19.57 21.16
C GLY A 129 -6.90 -18.22 21.02
N ASN A 130 -6.68 -17.29 21.95
CA ASN A 130 -7.30 -15.97 21.94
C ASN A 130 -6.58 -15.00 21.00
N TRP A 131 -7.30 -13.96 20.58
CA TRP A 131 -6.76 -12.88 19.77
C TRP A 131 -6.25 -11.77 20.68
N VAL A 132 -5.13 -11.15 20.30
CA VAL A 132 -4.56 -10.01 21.02
C VAL A 132 -4.38 -8.84 20.07
N PHE A 133 -4.93 -7.70 20.45
CA PHE A 133 -4.75 -6.42 19.77
C PHE A 133 -3.91 -5.48 20.65
N LEU A 134 -2.72 -5.15 20.16
CA LEU A 134 -1.79 -4.21 20.79
C LEU A 134 -1.92 -2.86 20.08
N GLN A 135 -2.18 -1.78 20.82
CA GLN A 135 -2.39 -0.44 20.26
C GLN A 135 -1.64 0.66 21.00
#